data_AF-A0A7Y5KX31-F1
#
_entry.id   AF-A0A7Y5KX31-F1
#
_cell.length_a   1.000
_cell.length_b   1.000
_cell.length_c   1.000
_cell.angle_alpha   90.00
_cell.angle_beta   90.00
_cell.angle_gamma   90.00
#
_symmetry.space_group_name_H-M   'P 1'
#
loop_
_entity.id
_entity.type
_entity.pdbx_description
1 polymer ?
#
loop_
_entity_poly.entity_id
_entity_poly.type
_entity_poly.pdbx_seq_one_letter_code
_entity_poly.pdbx_strand_id
1 'polypeptide(L)'
;MDQKSPSPRTKKNKKRALRAAFVVTASIGAGGIAGCDSEITNPPFTECPTQAPSSGASCDEAGLECVYDGECELERTATCGDDLTWSVQTGGTCNPPPPPECPETAPGEGDSCGEAIQCTYEFNECGDELIANCENGVWNVHNTEIESCNPPVPCPEAAPEEGSPCDAWSDFCSYELETACGPALVQVTCEFDDETSHWTYDAPPCTPKTPDCSSYTSSSLCSADTSCRWLVPGCGEGPAVMFAEGCYPSADCTADTCDGDTTCTPIVYNPCWNAPCDACGGDAAICVAPPDGV
;
A
#
# COMPACT_ATOMS: atom_id res chain seq x y z
N MET A 1 29.57 -5.22 26.14
CA MET A 1 30.43 -4.54 25.14
C MET A 1 29.68 -3.30 24.69
N ASP A 2 29.81 -2.26 25.50
CA ASP A 2 29.08 -1.00 25.37
C ASP A 2 29.65 -0.15 24.23
N GLN A 3 28.86 0.08 23.18
CA GLN A 3 29.20 1.02 22.12
C GLN A 3 28.65 2.40 22.47
N LYS A 4 29.57 3.32 22.73
CA LYS A 4 29.32 4.73 23.08
C LYS A 4 29.27 5.55 21.80
N SER A 5 28.07 6.04 21.43
CA SER A 5 27.89 6.93 20.28
C SER A 5 28.65 8.26 20.42
N PRO A 6 29.31 8.75 19.36
CA PRO A 6 30.00 10.03 19.39
C PRO A 6 29.04 11.21 19.18
N SER A 7 29.24 12.25 20.00
CA SER A 7 28.47 13.50 20.00
C SER A 7 28.90 14.44 18.85
N PRO A 8 27.98 15.20 18.21
CA PRO A 8 28.32 16.07 17.09
C PRO A 8 28.99 17.37 17.53
N ARG A 9 30.11 17.71 16.88
CA ARG A 9 30.83 19.00 17.04
C ARG A 9 30.12 20.11 16.27
N THR A 10 29.65 21.14 16.98
CA THR A 10 29.17 22.40 16.41
C THR A 10 30.33 23.25 15.87
N LYS A 11 30.31 23.54 14.56
CA LYS A 11 31.25 24.47 13.91
C LYS A 11 30.76 25.92 14.12
N LYS A 12 31.61 26.76 14.71
CA LYS A 12 31.40 28.21 14.87
C LYS A 12 31.62 28.92 13.53
N ASN A 13 30.56 29.56 13.02
CA ASN A 13 30.65 30.42 11.83
C ASN A 13 31.38 31.73 12.15
N LYS A 14 32.42 32.01 11.38
CA LYS A 14 33.29 33.19 11.49
C LYS A 14 32.73 34.29 10.59
N LYS A 15 32.08 35.31 11.17
CA LYS A 15 31.57 36.48 10.45
C LYS A 15 32.75 37.25 9.82
N ARG A 16 32.70 37.48 8.50
CA ARG A 16 33.64 38.36 7.78
C ARG A 16 33.05 39.77 7.66
N ALA A 17 33.91 40.77 7.78
CA ALA A 17 33.57 42.19 7.79
C ALA A 17 33.24 42.72 6.38
N LEU A 18 32.18 43.52 6.30
CA LEU A 18 31.78 44.29 5.13
C LEU A 18 32.80 45.40 4.83
N ARG A 19 33.18 45.58 3.56
CA ARG A 19 34.02 46.68 3.09
C ARG A 19 33.17 47.81 2.51
N ALA A 20 33.73 49.02 2.57
CA ALA A 20 33.09 50.33 2.46
C ALA A 20 32.45 50.63 1.09
N ALA A 21 31.35 51.37 1.14
CA ALA A 21 30.69 51.97 -0.01
C ALA A 21 31.49 53.17 -0.55
N PHE A 22 31.71 53.21 -1.86
CA PHE A 22 32.25 54.37 -2.56
C PHE A 22 31.10 55.29 -2.97
N VAL A 23 31.10 56.52 -2.48
CA VAL A 23 30.19 57.59 -2.90
C VAL A 23 30.87 58.36 -4.02
N VAL A 24 30.29 58.33 -5.21
CA VAL A 24 30.70 59.19 -6.33
C VAL A 24 29.90 60.48 -6.26
N THR A 25 30.57 61.60 -5.99
CA THR A 25 29.99 62.94 -6.02
C THR A 25 30.26 63.56 -7.39
N ALA A 26 29.22 63.75 -8.21
CA ALA A 26 29.30 64.51 -9.46
C ALA A 26 28.84 65.96 -9.21
N SER A 27 29.73 66.91 -9.45
CA SER A 27 29.44 68.35 -9.41
C SER A 27 29.14 68.86 -10.82
N ILE A 28 27.88 69.25 -11.06
CA ILE A 28 27.46 69.91 -12.31
C ILE A 28 27.66 71.41 -12.12
N GLY A 29 28.63 71.97 -12.84
CA GLY A 29 28.91 73.39 -12.91
C GLY A 29 27.87 74.11 -13.77
N ALA A 30 27.30 75.19 -13.22
CA ALA A 30 26.39 76.08 -13.92
C ALA A 30 27.16 76.95 -14.94
N GLY A 31 26.77 76.87 -16.21
CA GLY A 31 27.18 77.79 -17.26
C GLY A 31 25.97 78.14 -18.11
N GLY A 32 25.51 79.39 -18.01
CA GLY A 32 24.37 79.89 -18.77
C GLY A 32 24.70 80.08 -20.25
N ILE A 33 23.78 79.68 -21.11
CA ILE A 33 23.68 80.17 -22.49
C ILE A 33 22.19 80.32 -22.81
N ALA A 34 21.84 81.50 -23.29
CA ALA A 34 20.48 81.86 -23.67
C ALA A 34 20.10 81.23 -25.02
N GLY A 35 18.87 80.72 -25.10
CA GLY A 35 18.09 80.65 -26.32
C GLY A 35 18.44 79.51 -27.29
N CYS A 36 17.82 78.34 -27.07
CA CYS A 36 17.26 77.47 -28.10
C CYS A 36 16.15 76.66 -27.43
N ASP A 37 14.90 76.93 -27.82
CA ASP A 37 13.70 76.18 -27.43
C ASP A 37 13.72 74.84 -28.18
N SER A 38 14.60 73.95 -27.74
CA SER A 38 14.60 72.55 -28.15
C SER A 38 13.93 71.79 -27.02
N GLU A 39 12.70 71.40 -27.26
CA GLU A 39 11.98 70.43 -26.45
C GLU A 39 12.88 69.21 -26.30
N ILE A 40 13.60 69.11 -25.17
CA ILE A 40 14.37 67.93 -24.81
C ILE A 40 13.33 66.86 -24.50
N THR A 41 12.85 66.21 -25.55
CA THR A 41 12.22 64.91 -25.44
C THR A 41 13.35 63.99 -24.99
N ASN A 42 13.33 63.60 -23.71
CA ASN A 42 14.18 62.52 -23.25
C ASN A 42 13.95 61.36 -24.24
N PRO A 43 14.98 60.89 -24.94
CA PRO A 43 14.82 59.75 -25.83
C PRO A 43 14.17 58.61 -25.02
N PRO A 44 13.24 57.85 -25.62
CA PRO A 44 12.62 56.73 -24.93
C PRO A 44 13.73 55.84 -24.39
N PHE A 45 13.74 55.60 -23.07
CA PHE A 45 14.69 54.68 -22.48
C PHE A 45 14.51 53.32 -23.16
N THR A 46 15.54 52.87 -23.87
CA THR A 46 15.55 51.54 -24.48
C THR A 46 15.56 50.54 -23.33
N GLU A 47 14.45 49.82 -23.15
CA GLU A 47 14.34 48.81 -22.09
C GLU A 47 15.18 47.58 -22.43
N CYS A 48 15.78 46.98 -21.40
CA CYS A 48 16.43 45.69 -21.52
C CYS A 48 15.45 44.63 -22.03
N PRO A 49 15.85 43.75 -22.97
CA PRO A 49 14.99 42.65 -23.38
C PRO A 49 14.67 41.78 -22.17
N THR A 50 13.48 41.18 -22.13
CA THR A 50 13.01 40.36 -20.99
C THR A 50 13.78 39.06 -20.81
N GLN A 51 14.48 38.59 -21.85
CA GLN A 51 15.36 37.43 -21.80
C GLN A 51 16.79 37.87 -22.13
N ALA A 52 17.77 37.21 -21.52
CA ALA A 52 19.17 37.46 -21.82
C ALA A 52 19.44 37.22 -23.32
N PRO A 53 19.95 38.21 -24.06
CA PRO A 53 20.28 38.02 -25.47
C PRO A 53 21.42 37.02 -25.62
N SER A 54 21.54 36.39 -26.80
CA SER A 54 22.73 35.60 -27.13
C SER A 54 23.91 36.53 -27.44
N SER A 55 25.13 36.12 -27.08
CA SER A 55 26.32 36.91 -27.43
C SER A 55 26.47 37.02 -28.95
N GLY A 56 26.67 38.25 -29.45
CA GLY A 56 26.72 38.61 -30.87
C GLY A 56 25.37 38.99 -31.49
N ALA A 57 24.25 38.89 -30.75
CA ALA A 57 22.96 39.39 -31.22
C ALA A 57 22.98 40.93 -31.34
N SER A 58 22.20 41.49 -32.27
CA SER A 58 22.12 42.94 -32.45
C SER A 58 21.38 43.64 -31.29
N CYS A 59 21.78 44.87 -31.00
CA CYS A 59 21.11 45.76 -30.05
C CYS A 59 20.90 47.15 -30.66
N ASP A 60 19.88 47.86 -30.16
CA ASP A 60 19.49 49.15 -30.73
C ASP A 60 20.30 50.33 -30.18
N GLU A 61 20.96 50.15 -29.03
CA GLU A 61 21.67 51.24 -28.33
C GLU A 61 22.97 50.75 -27.66
N ALA A 62 24.10 51.26 -28.14
CA ALA A 62 25.41 51.01 -27.55
C ALA A 62 25.48 51.51 -26.10
N GLY A 63 26.17 50.76 -25.24
CA GLY A 63 26.32 51.07 -23.82
C GLY A 63 25.15 50.62 -22.94
N LEU A 64 24.10 50.02 -23.50
CA LEU A 64 23.02 49.42 -22.72
C LEU A 64 23.54 48.22 -21.92
N GLU A 65 23.36 48.22 -20.60
CA GLU A 65 23.78 47.15 -19.69
C GLU A 65 22.55 46.57 -18.99
N CYS A 66 22.39 45.25 -19.12
CA CYS A 66 21.25 44.51 -18.61
C CYS A 66 21.74 43.36 -17.72
N VAL A 67 21.18 43.26 -16.52
CA VAL A 67 21.49 42.19 -15.57
C VAL A 67 20.32 41.21 -15.55
N TYR A 68 20.64 39.94 -15.73
CA TYR A 68 19.68 38.84 -15.75
C TYR A 68 20.03 37.85 -14.64
N ASP A 69 19.01 37.28 -14.01
CA ASP A 69 19.18 36.14 -13.13
C ASP A 69 19.62 34.93 -13.96
N GLY A 70 20.85 34.45 -13.72
CA GLY A 70 21.35 33.23 -14.30
C GLY A 70 21.11 32.02 -13.40
N GLU A 71 21.38 30.84 -13.96
CA GLU A 71 21.38 29.59 -13.20
C GLU A 71 22.43 29.66 -12.08
N CYS A 72 22.14 29.02 -10.93
CA CYS A 72 22.96 29.05 -9.71
C CYS A 72 23.11 30.42 -9.02
N GLU A 73 22.13 31.33 -9.13
CA GLU A 73 22.19 32.69 -8.55
C GLU A 73 23.37 33.53 -9.08
N LEU A 74 23.91 33.17 -10.26
CA LEU A 74 24.97 33.93 -10.90
C LEU A 74 24.35 34.98 -11.82
N GLU A 75 24.59 36.26 -11.52
CA GLU A 75 24.16 37.35 -12.38
C GLU A 75 24.82 37.22 -13.77
N ARG A 76 24.00 37.28 -14.83
CA ARG A 76 24.45 37.41 -16.22
C ARG A 76 24.35 38.87 -16.60
N THR A 77 25.47 39.48 -16.96
CA THR A 77 25.50 40.86 -17.46
C THR A 77 25.62 40.85 -18.97
N ALA A 78 24.63 41.40 -19.67
CA ALA A 78 24.71 41.65 -21.11
C ALA A 78 24.97 43.13 -21.35
N THR A 79 25.99 43.45 -22.15
CA THR A 79 26.35 44.82 -22.52
C THR A 79 26.31 44.96 -24.03
N CYS A 80 25.58 45.95 -24.53
CA CYS A 80 25.58 46.30 -25.96
C CYS A 80 26.85 47.09 -26.30
N GLY A 81 27.69 46.56 -27.19
CA GLY A 81 28.91 47.22 -27.65
C GLY A 81 28.67 48.39 -28.60
N ASP A 82 29.72 49.17 -28.87
CA ASP A 82 29.69 50.26 -29.86
C ASP A 82 29.43 49.76 -31.30
N ASP A 83 29.64 48.47 -31.54
CA ASP A 83 29.32 47.79 -32.80
C ASP A 83 27.86 47.33 -32.90
N LEU A 84 27.03 47.71 -31.93
CA LEU A 84 25.62 47.33 -31.81
C LEU A 84 25.42 45.81 -31.70
N THR A 85 26.34 45.13 -31.02
CA THR A 85 26.19 43.71 -30.67
C THR A 85 26.28 43.46 -29.16
N TRP A 86 25.51 42.50 -28.68
CA TRP A 86 25.48 42.09 -27.28
C TRP A 86 26.72 41.26 -26.91
N SER A 87 27.40 41.66 -25.85
CA SER A 87 28.43 40.87 -25.16
C SER A 87 27.88 40.38 -23.84
N VAL A 88 27.85 39.06 -23.64
CA VAL A 88 27.24 38.45 -22.44
C VAL A 88 28.34 37.87 -21.56
N GLN A 89 28.52 38.43 -20.38
CA GLN A 89 29.39 37.88 -19.34
C GLN A 89 28.54 37.08 -18.37
N THR A 90 28.83 35.78 -18.27
CA THR A 90 28.27 34.94 -17.21
C THR A 90 29.20 35.00 -16.01
N GLY A 91 28.70 35.42 -14.86
CA GLY A 91 29.49 35.58 -13.64
C GLY A 91 30.00 34.27 -13.08
N GLY A 92 31.12 33.74 -13.58
CA GLY A 92 31.81 32.59 -13.01
C GLY A 92 31.18 31.22 -13.29
N THR A 93 31.89 30.16 -12.90
CA THR A 93 31.38 28.78 -12.90
C THR A 93 30.67 28.51 -11.58
N CYS A 94 29.47 27.91 -11.61
CA CYS A 94 28.79 27.46 -10.39
C CYS A 94 29.77 26.61 -9.56
N ASN A 95 30.00 27.00 -8.31
CA ASN A 95 30.82 26.24 -7.38
C ASN A 95 30.03 26.01 -6.08
N PRO A 96 29.46 24.81 -5.88
CA PRO A 96 29.67 23.59 -6.68
C PRO A 96 28.99 23.64 -8.07
N PRO A 97 29.51 22.88 -9.07
CA PRO A 97 28.80 22.70 -10.33
C PRO A 97 27.38 22.17 -10.07
N PRO A 98 26.40 22.51 -10.93
CA PRO A 98 25.06 21.95 -10.79
C PRO A 98 25.16 20.41 -10.84
N PRO A 99 24.32 19.70 -10.07
CA PRO A 99 24.30 18.26 -10.13
C PRO A 99 24.01 17.80 -11.57
N PRO A 100 24.60 16.69 -12.02
CA PRO A 100 24.25 16.11 -13.32
C PRO A 100 22.74 15.88 -13.40
N GLU A 101 22.17 16.04 -14.60
CA GLU A 101 20.76 15.76 -14.86
C GLU A 101 20.57 14.27 -15.15
N CYS A 102 19.42 13.74 -14.73
CA CYS A 102 19.00 12.39 -15.10
C CYS A 102 18.62 12.34 -16.59
N PRO A 103 18.98 11.27 -17.33
CA PRO A 103 18.49 11.11 -18.70
C PRO A 103 16.95 11.08 -18.73
N GLU A 104 16.34 11.54 -19.80
CA GLU A 104 14.86 11.58 -19.91
C GLU A 104 14.23 10.17 -19.93
N THR A 105 14.98 9.17 -20.40
CA THR A 105 14.55 7.77 -20.44
C THR A 105 15.40 6.96 -19.49
N ALA A 106 14.77 6.02 -18.77
CA ALA A 106 15.46 5.09 -17.91
C ALA A 106 16.58 4.35 -18.68
N PRO A 107 17.83 4.37 -18.18
CA PRO A 107 18.93 3.65 -18.79
C PRO A 107 18.77 2.13 -18.60
N GLY A 108 19.43 1.34 -19.45
CA GLY A 108 19.52 -0.11 -19.26
C GLY A 108 20.51 -0.50 -18.17
N GLU A 109 20.27 -1.66 -17.57
CA GLU A 109 21.23 -2.31 -16.65
C GLU A 109 22.59 -2.50 -17.35
N GLY A 110 23.65 -1.94 -16.77
CA GLY A 110 25.00 -2.04 -17.32
C GLY A 110 25.39 -0.98 -18.36
N ASP A 111 24.49 -0.05 -18.70
CA ASP A 111 24.82 1.05 -19.62
C ASP A 111 25.87 1.99 -19.03
N SER A 112 26.71 2.59 -19.89
CA SER A 112 27.72 3.55 -19.44
C SER A 112 27.09 4.86 -18.97
N CYS A 113 27.60 5.41 -17.87
CA CYS A 113 27.15 6.67 -17.31
C CYS A 113 28.34 7.58 -16.95
N GLY A 114 28.07 8.87 -16.77
CA GLY A 114 29.07 9.87 -16.46
C GLY A 114 29.40 9.93 -14.97
N GLU A 115 28.93 10.99 -14.33
CA GLU A 115 29.12 11.21 -12.89
C GLU A 115 28.11 10.40 -12.05
N ALA A 116 28.49 10.11 -10.81
CA ALA A 116 27.62 9.35 -9.90
C ALA A 116 26.34 10.13 -9.59
N ILE A 117 25.20 9.53 -9.93
CA ILE A 117 23.86 10.11 -9.79
C ILE A 117 22.84 9.00 -9.53
N GLN A 118 21.81 9.30 -8.77
CA GLN A 118 20.63 8.46 -8.59
C GLN A 118 19.44 9.12 -9.29
N CYS A 119 18.71 8.34 -10.06
CA CYS A 119 17.54 8.77 -10.83
C CYS A 119 16.38 7.83 -10.54
N THR A 120 15.20 8.41 -10.30
CA THR A 120 13.95 7.67 -10.12
C THR A 120 13.07 7.91 -11.33
N TYR A 121 12.58 6.85 -11.94
CA TYR A 121 11.67 6.89 -13.08
C TYR A 121 10.35 6.23 -12.69
N GLU A 122 9.24 6.87 -13.03
CA GLU A 122 7.91 6.29 -12.94
C GLU A 122 7.70 5.40 -14.18
N PHE A 123 7.64 4.08 -13.99
CA PHE A 123 7.60 3.13 -15.11
C PHE A 123 6.17 2.80 -15.55
N ASN A 124 5.16 3.05 -14.72
CA ASN A 124 3.75 2.78 -15.03
C ASN A 124 2.76 3.58 -14.16
N GLU A 125 1.48 3.49 -14.51
CA GLU A 125 0.36 4.08 -13.76
C GLU A 125 0.17 3.48 -12.35
N CYS A 126 0.91 2.42 -12.01
CA CYS A 126 0.89 1.77 -10.70
C CYS A 126 1.75 2.49 -9.65
N GLY A 127 2.57 3.44 -10.08
CA GLY A 127 3.58 4.05 -9.22
C GLY A 127 4.80 3.16 -8.99
N ASP A 128 5.08 2.20 -9.88
CA ASP A 128 6.34 1.46 -9.81
C ASP A 128 7.50 2.42 -10.10
N GLU A 129 8.37 2.56 -9.10
CA GLU A 129 9.57 3.37 -9.18
C GLU A 129 10.76 2.51 -9.61
N LEU A 130 11.31 2.83 -10.76
CA LEU A 130 12.58 2.31 -11.22
C LEU A 130 13.70 3.22 -10.70
N ILE A 131 14.58 2.68 -9.87
CA ILE A 131 15.71 3.43 -9.30
C ILE A 131 16.98 3.04 -10.08
N ALA A 132 17.53 3.99 -10.84
CA ALA A 132 18.81 3.81 -11.54
C ALA A 132 19.93 4.58 -10.82
N ASN A 133 20.99 3.86 -10.45
CA ASN A 133 22.17 4.42 -9.80
C ASN A 133 23.39 4.31 -10.73
N CYS A 134 23.95 5.45 -11.11
CA CYS A 134 25.22 5.49 -11.82
C CYS A 134 26.37 5.34 -10.82
N GLU A 135 27.06 4.20 -10.84
CA GLU A 135 28.20 3.94 -9.97
C GLU A 135 29.38 3.41 -10.79
N ASN A 136 30.56 3.99 -10.59
CA ASN A 136 31.79 3.60 -11.29
C ASN A 136 31.66 3.65 -12.83
N GLY A 137 30.86 4.59 -13.35
CA GLY A 137 30.65 4.78 -14.78
C GLY A 137 29.69 3.78 -15.42
N VAL A 138 28.92 3.03 -14.60
CA VAL A 138 27.92 2.06 -15.07
C VAL A 138 26.59 2.25 -14.32
N TRP A 139 25.47 2.15 -15.02
CA TRP A 139 24.12 2.15 -14.43
C TRP A 139 23.78 0.81 -13.78
N ASN A 140 23.31 0.88 -12.53
CA ASN A 140 22.71 -0.22 -11.77
C ASN A 140 21.24 0.13 -11.54
N VAL A 141 20.35 -0.63 -12.14
CA VAL A 141 18.91 -0.42 -12.21
C VAL A 141 18.23 -1.41 -11.28
N HIS A 142 17.63 -0.89 -10.22
CA HIS A 142 16.82 -1.66 -9.30
C HIS A 142 15.35 -1.37 -9.57
N ASN A 143 14.60 -2.42 -9.89
CA ASN A 143 13.15 -2.33 -9.87
C ASN A 143 12.68 -2.48 -8.42
N THR A 144 12.01 -1.48 -7.89
CA THR A 144 11.33 -1.62 -6.61
C THR A 144 10.07 -2.41 -6.92
N GLU A 145 10.12 -3.73 -6.79
CA GLU A 145 8.92 -4.55 -6.94
C GLU A 145 7.93 -4.12 -5.85
N ILE A 146 6.99 -3.24 -6.21
CA ILE A 146 5.81 -3.03 -5.39
C ILE A 146 5.01 -4.32 -5.56
N GLU A 147 4.96 -5.09 -4.47
CA GLU A 147 4.55 -6.50 -4.42
C GLU A 147 3.12 -6.78 -4.93
N SER A 148 2.32 -5.78 -5.33
CA SER A 148 1.17 -6.00 -6.20
C SER A 148 0.61 -4.69 -6.77
N CYS A 149 0.82 -4.44 -8.07
CA CYS A 149 -0.06 -3.55 -8.84
C CYS A 149 -1.40 -4.21 -9.21
N ASN A 150 -1.72 -5.39 -8.66
CA ASN A 150 -3.09 -5.87 -8.79
C ASN A 150 -3.90 -5.18 -7.68
N PRO A 151 -4.78 -4.20 -7.98
CA PRO A 151 -5.69 -3.70 -6.97
C PRO A 151 -6.40 -4.90 -6.34
N PRO A 152 -6.61 -4.90 -5.01
CA PRO A 152 -7.25 -6.03 -4.33
C PRO A 152 -8.53 -6.36 -5.08
N VAL A 153 -8.65 -7.60 -5.54
CA VAL A 153 -9.81 -8.01 -6.34
C VAL A 153 -11.04 -7.74 -5.48
N PRO A 154 -12.03 -6.97 -5.97
CA PRO A 154 -13.20 -6.66 -5.17
C PRO A 154 -13.92 -7.96 -4.78
N CYS A 155 -14.34 -8.05 -3.53
CA CYS A 155 -15.17 -9.15 -3.07
C CYS A 155 -16.45 -9.27 -3.91
N PRO A 156 -16.90 -10.48 -4.24
CA PRO A 156 -18.22 -10.70 -4.83
C PRO A 156 -19.32 -10.00 -4.00
N GLU A 157 -20.34 -9.44 -4.66
CA GLU A 157 -21.43 -8.74 -3.98
C GLU A 157 -22.24 -9.65 -3.04
N ALA A 158 -22.24 -10.96 -3.29
CA ALA A 158 -22.89 -11.98 -2.47
C ALA A 158 -21.88 -13.05 -2.07
N ALA A 159 -22.10 -13.68 -0.92
CA ALA A 159 -21.26 -14.78 -0.46
C ALA A 159 -21.32 -15.95 -1.46
N PRO A 160 -20.17 -16.42 -1.98
CA PRO A 160 -20.10 -17.52 -2.94
C PRO A 160 -20.37 -18.86 -2.24
N GLU A 161 -20.90 -19.88 -2.91
CA GLU A 161 -21.14 -21.20 -2.27
C GLU A 161 -19.83 -21.84 -1.76
N GLU A 162 -19.83 -22.38 -0.54
CA GLU A 162 -18.66 -23.08 0.02
C GLU A 162 -18.23 -24.23 -0.90
N GLY A 163 -16.92 -24.30 -1.20
CA GLY A 163 -16.34 -25.28 -2.13
C GLY A 163 -16.50 -24.94 -3.62
N SER A 164 -17.21 -23.86 -3.98
CA SER A 164 -17.31 -23.43 -5.38
C SER A 164 -15.97 -22.84 -5.88
N PRO A 165 -15.66 -22.97 -7.19
CA PRO A 165 -14.38 -22.50 -7.72
C PRO A 165 -14.25 -20.98 -7.69
N CYS A 166 -13.02 -20.49 -7.53
CA CYS A 166 -12.72 -19.06 -7.45
C CYS A 166 -11.47 -18.69 -8.25
N ASP A 167 -11.48 -17.56 -8.95
CA ASP A 167 -10.40 -17.18 -9.88
C ASP A 167 -9.44 -16.11 -9.31
N ALA A 168 -9.66 -15.65 -8.07
CA ALA A 168 -9.07 -14.41 -7.57
C ALA A 168 -8.41 -14.55 -6.19
N TRP A 169 -7.23 -13.95 -6.07
CA TRP A 169 -6.48 -13.82 -4.82
C TRP A 169 -6.88 -12.50 -4.16
N SER A 170 -7.97 -12.51 -3.41
CA SER A 170 -8.23 -11.49 -2.39
C SER A 170 -7.87 -12.09 -1.04
N ASP A 171 -7.18 -11.33 -0.17
CA ASP A 171 -6.70 -11.86 1.12
C ASP A 171 -7.81 -12.51 1.95
N PHE A 172 -9.01 -11.91 1.97
CA PHE A 172 -10.26 -12.50 2.50
C PHE A 172 -11.44 -11.55 2.24
N CYS A 173 -12.65 -12.08 2.21
CA CYS A 173 -13.91 -11.33 2.15
C CYS A 173 -14.74 -11.58 3.42
N SER A 174 -15.53 -10.60 3.87
CA SER A 174 -16.36 -10.74 5.07
C SER A 174 -17.84 -10.58 4.73
N TYR A 175 -18.66 -11.56 5.10
CA TYR A 175 -20.10 -11.56 4.84
C TYR A 175 -20.89 -11.80 6.13
N GLU A 176 -22.03 -11.12 6.30
CA GLU A 176 -22.99 -11.44 7.37
C GLU A 176 -23.85 -12.63 6.93
N LEU A 177 -23.68 -13.78 7.60
CA LEU A 177 -24.36 -15.04 7.27
C LEU A 177 -25.03 -15.63 8.52
N GLU A 178 -26.11 -16.38 8.32
CA GLU A 178 -26.71 -17.19 9.37
C GLU A 178 -25.83 -18.41 9.65
N THR A 179 -25.28 -18.49 10.87
CA THR A 179 -24.51 -19.63 11.36
C THR A 179 -25.34 -20.46 12.34
N ALA A 180 -24.82 -21.60 12.81
CA ALA A 180 -25.42 -22.37 13.89
C ALA A 180 -25.68 -21.55 15.17
N CYS A 181 -24.96 -20.44 15.32
CA CYS A 181 -25.01 -19.56 16.49
C CYS A 181 -25.73 -18.23 16.22
N GLY A 182 -26.49 -18.19 15.11
CA GLY A 182 -27.18 -17.02 14.62
C GLY A 182 -26.36 -16.21 13.61
N PRO A 183 -26.82 -14.99 13.28
CA PRO A 183 -26.12 -14.12 12.35
C PRO A 183 -24.71 -13.80 12.86
N ALA A 184 -23.70 -14.03 12.03
CA ALA A 184 -22.30 -13.71 12.33
C ALA A 184 -21.55 -13.23 11.08
N LEU A 185 -20.46 -12.49 11.30
CA LEU A 185 -19.55 -12.09 10.23
C LEU A 185 -18.60 -13.25 9.94
N VAL A 186 -18.77 -13.90 8.79
CA VAL A 186 -17.97 -15.05 8.34
C VAL A 186 -16.90 -14.54 7.38
N GLN A 187 -15.66 -14.98 7.59
CA GLN A 187 -14.57 -14.75 6.64
C GLN A 187 -14.62 -15.82 5.55
N VAL A 188 -14.51 -15.39 4.31
CA VAL A 188 -14.54 -16.26 3.13
C VAL A 188 -13.26 -16.03 2.34
N THR A 189 -12.52 -17.11 2.11
CA THR A 189 -11.18 -17.07 1.50
C THR A 189 -11.16 -17.97 0.27
N CYS A 190 -10.50 -17.54 -0.81
CA CYS A 190 -10.25 -18.39 -1.96
C CYS A 190 -8.96 -19.16 -1.72
N GLU A 191 -9.06 -20.42 -1.32
CA GLU A 191 -7.90 -21.29 -1.09
C GLU A 191 -7.51 -22.01 -2.38
N PHE A 192 -6.21 -22.18 -2.60
CA PHE A 192 -5.66 -22.90 -3.74
C PHE A 192 -5.06 -24.22 -3.27
N ASP A 193 -5.70 -25.32 -3.65
CA ASP A 193 -5.13 -26.66 -3.52
C ASP A 193 -4.26 -27.01 -4.74
N ASP A 194 -3.57 -28.15 -4.69
CA ASP A 194 -2.59 -28.60 -5.70
C ASP A 194 -3.08 -28.51 -7.17
N GLU A 195 -4.38 -28.51 -7.43
CA GLU A 195 -4.95 -28.46 -8.80
C GLU A 195 -6.14 -27.49 -8.99
N THR A 196 -6.76 -26.98 -7.92
CA THR A 196 -7.98 -26.17 -8.01
C THR A 196 -8.09 -25.17 -6.88
N SER A 197 -8.66 -23.99 -7.16
CA SER A 197 -9.05 -23.01 -6.16
C SER A 197 -10.52 -23.13 -5.79
N HIS A 198 -10.85 -22.98 -4.51
CA HIS A 198 -12.21 -23.05 -4.01
C HIS A 198 -12.44 -22.11 -2.82
N TRP A 199 -13.69 -21.68 -2.63
CA TRP A 199 -14.07 -20.83 -1.50
C TRP A 199 -14.17 -21.63 -0.20
N THR A 200 -13.45 -21.21 0.83
CA THR A 200 -13.53 -21.73 2.20
C THR A 200 -14.11 -20.70 3.14
N TYR A 201 -14.73 -21.19 4.22
CA TYR A 201 -15.47 -20.38 5.18
C TYR A 201 -14.86 -20.53 6.58
N ASP A 202 -14.49 -19.41 7.19
CA ASP A 202 -14.08 -19.34 8.60
C ASP A 202 -15.12 -18.54 9.39
N ALA A 203 -16.01 -19.28 10.06
CA ALA A 203 -17.01 -18.69 10.93
C ALA A 203 -16.46 -18.53 12.35
N PRO A 204 -16.71 -17.39 13.02
CA PRO A 204 -16.25 -17.18 14.38
C PRO A 204 -16.88 -18.21 15.34
N PRO A 205 -16.13 -18.67 16.36
CA PRO A 205 -16.68 -19.58 17.34
C PRO A 205 -17.82 -18.93 18.10
N CYS A 206 -18.83 -19.73 18.39
CA CYS A 206 -20.02 -19.29 19.11
C CYS A 206 -19.65 -18.67 20.46
N THR A 207 -20.17 -17.47 20.72
CA THR A 207 -20.00 -16.78 21.99
C THR A 207 -21.38 -16.42 22.56
N PRO A 208 -21.84 -17.05 23.66
CA PRO A 208 -21.14 -18.04 24.48
C PRO A 208 -20.86 -19.36 23.75
N LYS A 209 -19.86 -20.12 24.23
CA LYS A 209 -19.54 -21.47 23.73
C LYS A 209 -20.85 -22.24 23.55
N THR A 210 -21.03 -22.89 22.40
CA THR A 210 -22.22 -23.70 22.13
C THR A 210 -22.52 -24.54 23.37
N PRO A 211 -23.76 -24.48 23.88
CA PRO A 211 -24.17 -25.39 24.94
C PRO A 211 -23.84 -26.81 24.49
N ASP A 212 -23.35 -27.65 25.40
CA ASP A 212 -23.22 -29.08 25.12
C ASP A 212 -24.55 -29.58 24.54
N CYS A 213 -24.55 -30.39 23.48
CA CYS A 213 -25.77 -30.90 22.88
C CYS A 213 -26.68 -31.50 23.95
N SER A 214 -26.10 -32.14 24.98
CA SER A 214 -26.81 -32.70 26.13
C SER A 214 -27.70 -31.70 26.92
N SER A 215 -27.44 -30.39 26.80
CA SER A 215 -28.21 -29.33 27.45
C SER A 215 -29.52 -28.97 26.73
N TYR A 216 -29.67 -29.35 25.46
CA TYR A 216 -30.92 -29.16 24.73
C TYR A 216 -31.94 -30.21 25.18
N THR A 217 -32.99 -29.76 25.87
CA THR A 217 -34.09 -30.62 26.33
C THR A 217 -35.24 -30.73 25.32
N SER A 218 -35.13 -30.09 24.15
CA SER A 218 -36.15 -30.15 23.09
C SER A 218 -35.55 -30.39 21.71
N SER A 219 -36.26 -31.18 20.90
CA SER A 219 -35.87 -31.51 19.54
C SER A 219 -35.75 -30.29 18.62
N SER A 220 -36.59 -29.28 18.82
CA SER A 220 -36.57 -28.05 18.03
C SER A 220 -35.31 -27.21 18.28
N LEU A 221 -34.84 -27.13 19.53
CA LEU A 221 -33.62 -26.39 19.84
C LEU A 221 -32.39 -27.17 19.39
N CYS A 222 -32.41 -28.49 19.57
CA CYS A 222 -31.34 -29.37 19.09
C CYS A 222 -31.15 -29.30 17.58
N SER A 223 -32.25 -29.35 16.82
CA SER A 223 -32.20 -29.34 15.34
C SER A 223 -31.84 -27.97 14.75
N ALA A 224 -31.85 -26.91 15.56
CA ALA A 224 -31.38 -25.59 15.15
C ALA A 224 -29.84 -25.50 15.20
N ASP A 225 -29.18 -26.36 15.98
CA ASP A 225 -27.72 -26.45 16.05
C ASP A 225 -27.22 -27.57 15.13
N THR A 226 -26.53 -27.21 14.04
CA THR A 226 -26.01 -28.18 13.07
C THR A 226 -24.90 -29.07 13.62
N SER A 227 -24.29 -28.70 14.75
CA SER A 227 -23.34 -29.54 15.48
C SER A 227 -24.02 -30.62 16.33
N CYS A 228 -25.35 -30.59 16.41
CA CYS A 228 -26.16 -31.54 17.17
C CYS A 228 -27.21 -32.25 16.29
N ARG A 229 -27.73 -33.37 16.79
CA ARG A 229 -28.84 -34.13 16.22
C ARG A 229 -29.72 -34.67 17.34
N TRP A 230 -31.03 -34.59 17.15
CA TRP A 230 -31.99 -35.18 18.09
C TRP A 230 -32.14 -36.67 17.79
N LEU A 231 -31.86 -37.52 18.77
CA LEU A 231 -31.97 -38.96 18.63
C LEU A 231 -33.08 -39.49 19.51
N VAL A 232 -33.96 -40.29 18.91
CA VAL A 232 -35.00 -41.04 19.61
C VAL A 232 -34.61 -42.52 19.57
N PRO A 233 -34.68 -43.24 20.70
CA PRO A 233 -34.45 -44.69 20.74
C PRO A 233 -35.23 -45.43 19.66
N GLY A 234 -34.52 -46.27 18.89
CA GLY A 234 -35.12 -47.15 17.89
C GLY A 234 -36.08 -48.16 18.53
N CYS A 235 -37.14 -48.54 17.82
CA CYS A 235 -38.15 -49.46 18.35
C CYS A 235 -37.97 -50.94 17.95
N GLY A 236 -36.71 -51.38 17.78
CA GLY A 236 -36.36 -52.77 17.53
C GLY A 236 -36.09 -53.58 18.81
N GLU A 237 -36.30 -54.90 18.77
CA GLU A 237 -36.00 -55.86 19.85
C GLU A 237 -34.48 -56.17 20.01
N GLY A 238 -33.62 -55.28 19.50
CA GLY A 238 -32.16 -55.42 19.60
C GLY A 238 -31.65 -55.24 21.04
N PRO A 239 -30.42 -55.73 21.34
CA PRO A 239 -29.85 -55.62 22.67
C PRO A 239 -29.90 -54.17 23.17
N ALA A 240 -30.57 -54.02 24.30
CA ALA A 240 -31.07 -52.80 24.91
C ALA A 240 -29.97 -51.84 25.38
N VAL A 241 -29.18 -51.27 24.47
CA VAL A 241 -28.56 -49.98 24.75
C VAL A 241 -29.66 -48.94 24.63
N MET A 242 -30.49 -48.88 25.68
CA MET A 242 -31.52 -47.86 25.82
C MET A 242 -30.80 -46.56 26.14
N PHE A 243 -30.50 -45.77 25.13
CA PHE A 243 -30.13 -44.37 25.33
C PHE A 243 -31.39 -43.56 25.65
N ALA A 244 -31.23 -42.43 26.32
CA ALA A 244 -32.34 -41.52 26.56
C ALA A 244 -32.67 -40.76 25.27
N GLU A 245 -33.94 -40.52 24.99
CA GLU A 245 -34.27 -39.52 23.96
C GLU A 245 -33.63 -38.19 24.34
N GLY A 246 -32.91 -37.58 23.39
CA GLY A 246 -32.16 -36.37 23.67
C GLY A 246 -31.37 -35.86 22.49
N CYS A 247 -30.61 -34.80 22.75
CA CYS A 247 -29.77 -34.14 21.78
C CYS A 247 -28.32 -34.57 21.93
N TYR A 248 -27.70 -34.99 20.83
CA TYR A 248 -26.36 -35.56 20.77
C TYR A 248 -25.52 -34.85 19.72
N PRO A 249 -24.18 -34.88 19.79
CA PRO A 249 -23.34 -34.41 18.71
C PRO A 249 -23.71 -35.05 17.37
N SER A 250 -23.70 -34.25 16.29
CA SER A 250 -24.01 -34.70 14.93
C SER A 250 -22.92 -35.62 14.38
N ALA A 251 -21.67 -35.38 14.76
CA ALA A 251 -20.55 -36.28 14.47
C ALA A 251 -20.63 -37.57 15.31
N ASP A 252 -20.38 -38.71 14.67
CA ASP A 252 -20.26 -40.00 15.34
C ASP A 252 -18.98 -40.05 16.18
N CYS A 253 -19.08 -40.64 17.37
CA CYS A 253 -17.89 -40.91 18.17
C CYS A 253 -17.02 -42.01 17.55
N THR A 254 -15.76 -42.03 17.96
CA THR A 254 -14.84 -43.16 17.82
C THR A 254 -14.41 -43.65 19.20
N ALA A 255 -13.66 -44.75 19.28
CA ALA A 255 -13.20 -45.32 20.54
C ALA A 255 -12.42 -44.31 21.43
N ASP A 256 -11.79 -43.30 20.82
CA ASP A 256 -10.92 -42.34 21.50
C ASP A 256 -11.54 -40.94 21.68
N THR A 257 -12.75 -40.68 21.17
CA THR A 257 -13.37 -39.33 21.22
C THR A 257 -14.33 -39.13 22.38
N CYS A 258 -14.62 -40.17 23.16
CA CYS A 258 -15.52 -40.08 24.30
C CYS A 258 -14.74 -39.68 25.55
N ASP A 259 -15.18 -38.59 26.19
CA ASP A 259 -14.56 -38.10 27.42
C ASP A 259 -15.03 -38.89 28.66
N GLY A 260 -14.12 -39.03 29.63
CA GLY A 260 -14.41 -39.60 30.94
C GLY A 260 -14.73 -41.09 30.91
N ASP A 261 -15.75 -41.50 31.68
CA ASP A 261 -16.17 -42.90 31.80
C ASP A 261 -17.16 -43.33 30.70
N THR A 262 -17.35 -42.54 29.63
CA THR A 262 -18.29 -42.86 28.56
C THR A 262 -17.66 -43.75 27.50
N THR A 263 -18.45 -44.65 26.89
CA THR A 263 -17.99 -45.54 25.82
C THR A 263 -18.73 -45.22 24.52
N CYS A 264 -17.98 -45.14 23.42
CA CYS A 264 -18.57 -44.97 22.11
C CYS A 264 -19.36 -46.21 21.71
N THR A 265 -20.67 -46.08 21.63
CA THR A 265 -21.58 -47.21 21.43
C THR A 265 -22.38 -47.01 20.15
N PRO A 266 -22.36 -47.98 19.20
CA PRO A 266 -23.23 -47.93 18.04
C PRO A 266 -24.68 -48.12 18.51
N ILE A 267 -25.55 -47.22 18.06
CA ILE A 267 -26.97 -47.23 18.34
C ILE A 267 -27.76 -47.22 17.03
N VAL A 268 -28.94 -47.83 17.08
CA VAL A 268 -29.96 -47.69 16.05
C VAL A 268 -31.00 -46.71 16.58
N TYR A 269 -31.16 -45.56 15.92
CA TYR A 269 -32.15 -44.55 16.27
C TYR A 269 -33.32 -44.58 15.28
N ASN A 270 -34.45 -44.01 15.67
CA ASN A 270 -35.63 -43.87 14.80
C ASN A 270 -35.70 -42.45 14.20
N PRO A 271 -35.14 -42.20 13.00
CA PRO A 271 -35.31 -40.93 12.28
C PRO A 271 -36.78 -40.60 11.97
N CYS A 272 -37.69 -41.58 11.95
CA CYS A 272 -39.10 -41.40 11.70
C CYS A 272 -39.91 -41.62 12.97
N TRP A 273 -39.74 -40.76 13.97
CA TRP A 273 -40.37 -40.79 15.31
C TRP A 273 -41.88 -41.13 15.39
N ASN A 274 -42.63 -41.16 14.28
CA ASN A 274 -44.04 -41.60 14.18
C ASN A 274 -44.33 -42.64 13.07
N ALA A 275 -43.32 -43.30 12.51
CA ALA A 275 -43.46 -44.35 11.50
C ALA A 275 -43.19 -45.74 12.13
N PRO A 276 -43.69 -46.84 11.52
CA PRO A 276 -43.34 -48.19 11.94
C PRO A 276 -41.81 -48.40 11.89
N CYS A 277 -41.29 -49.04 12.93
CA CYS A 277 -39.85 -49.18 13.22
C CYS A 277 -39.06 -49.81 12.06
N ASP A 278 -39.71 -50.68 11.29
CA ASP A 278 -39.12 -51.46 10.20
C ASP A 278 -38.80 -50.59 8.96
N ALA A 279 -39.32 -49.36 8.90
CA ALA A 279 -39.23 -48.50 7.72
C ALA A 279 -38.13 -47.43 7.79
N CYS A 280 -37.59 -47.14 8.98
CA CYS A 280 -36.73 -45.97 9.19
C CYS A 280 -35.72 -46.19 10.34
N GLY A 281 -34.84 -47.18 10.24
CA GLY A 281 -33.68 -47.27 11.14
C GLY A 281 -32.51 -46.45 10.61
N GLY A 282 -31.93 -45.60 11.45
CA GLY A 282 -30.64 -44.95 11.19
C GLY A 282 -29.58 -45.46 12.15
N ASP A 283 -28.34 -45.58 11.69
CA ASP A 283 -27.19 -45.93 12.54
C ASP A 283 -26.48 -44.65 12.99
N ALA A 284 -26.03 -44.61 14.25
CA ALA A 284 -25.19 -43.56 14.80
C ALA A 284 -24.26 -44.17 15.85
N ALA A 285 -23.14 -43.50 16.15
CA ALA A 285 -22.30 -43.84 17.30
C ALA A 285 -22.25 -42.66 18.26
N ILE A 286 -22.68 -42.88 19.50
CA ILE A 286 -22.71 -41.84 20.54
C ILE A 286 -21.95 -42.27 21.80
N CYS A 287 -21.42 -41.29 22.52
CA CYS A 287 -20.81 -41.51 23.82
C CYS A 287 -21.91 -41.70 24.87
N VAL A 288 -21.98 -42.89 25.46
CA VAL A 288 -22.94 -43.20 26.53
C VAL A 288 -22.19 -43.63 27.78
N ALA A 289 -22.70 -43.23 28.95
CA ALA A 289 -22.21 -43.77 30.20
C ALA A 289 -22.50 -45.28 30.29
N PRO A 290 -21.61 -46.09 30.87
CA PRO A 290 -21.87 -47.49 31.13
C PRO A 290 -23.10 -47.63 32.03
N PRO A 291 -23.92 -48.69 31.85
CA PRO A 291 -25.07 -48.93 32.69
C PRO A 291 -24.62 -49.08 34.16
N ASP A 292 -25.24 -48.31 35.06
CA ASP A 292 -24.94 -48.35 36.50
C ASP A 292 -25.08 -49.79 37.04
N GLY A 293 -23.95 -50.45 37.37
CA GLY A 293 -23.94 -51.74 38.07
C GLY A 293 -23.34 -52.95 37.34
N VAL A 294 -22.39 -52.74 36.43
CA VAL A 294 -21.50 -53.82 35.91
C VAL A 294 -20.13 -53.75 36.58
#